data_AF-A0A3C1UBR9-F1
#
_entry.id   AF-A0A3C1UBR9-F1
#
_cell.length_a   1.000
_cell.length_b   1.000
_cell.length_c   1.000
_cell.angle_alpha   90.00
_cell.angle_beta   90.00
_cell.angle_gamma   90.00
#
_symmetry.space_group_name_H-M   'P 1'
#
loop_
_entity.id
_entity.type
_entity.pdbx_description
1 polymer ?
#
loop_
_entity_poly.entity_id
_entity_poly.type
_entity_poly.pdbx_seq_one_letter_code
_entity_poly.pdbx_strand_id
1 'polypeptide(L)'
;FVGDQQQYDIAMEIVDECPSLKYVVTYNPLVEKRADDKISMTWEEFLDWGEDADVELLNKRKESALPSDLMVLIYTSGTTGLPKGVMLCHSNFNAAILAHNMRIPSLNDETDLSLSFLPFSHIFELGWSVVCLANGIRIVINYNPKEIQKTVKEVHPTCMCSVPRFWEKVYTAIVNNVENAAPMVRMLFKRAIAVAKKREMKYVRTGKKVPMLLEKQYQYFDKKVYSRLRSAIGFEQPHLFPTAGAMLSDNITEFLRSIGLPIIIGYGLSETTASVSFVPDTNWELGTIGTPIPGVKVKIGDENEILVKGPTIMKGYYHKPEETAKAIDKDGWFHTGDCGAINEHGQLIITERLKDLFKTSNGK
;
A
#
# COMPACT_ATOMS: atom_id res chain seq x y z
N PHE A 1 -15.59 13.54 -14.15
CA PHE A 1 -16.47 12.75 -13.27
C PHE A 1 -16.46 13.36 -11.89
N VAL A 2 -17.61 13.51 -11.26
CA VAL A 2 -17.77 14.07 -9.90
C VAL A 2 -18.68 13.17 -9.08
N GLY A 3 -18.33 12.95 -7.81
CA GLY A 3 -19.00 12.00 -6.93
C GLY A 3 -20.17 12.59 -6.13
N ASP A 4 -20.14 13.88 -5.84
CA ASP A 4 -21.09 14.56 -4.97
C ASP A 4 -21.26 16.04 -5.38
N GLN A 5 -22.16 16.75 -4.68
CA GLN A 5 -22.45 18.16 -4.94
C GLN A 5 -21.21 19.04 -4.79
N GLN A 6 -20.38 18.78 -3.77
CA GLN A 6 -19.19 19.59 -3.52
C GLN A 6 -18.20 19.49 -4.69
N GLN A 7 -17.95 18.29 -5.20
CA GLN A 7 -17.08 18.09 -6.36
C GLN A 7 -17.65 18.69 -7.64
N TYR A 8 -18.97 18.63 -7.81
CA TYR A 8 -19.68 19.29 -8.91
C TYR A 8 -19.50 20.81 -8.85
N ASP A 9 -19.74 21.43 -7.70
CA ASP A 9 -19.63 22.87 -7.52
C ASP A 9 -18.21 23.36 -7.83
N ILE A 10 -17.19 22.64 -7.33
CA ILE A 10 -15.77 22.93 -7.62
C ILE A 10 -15.49 22.82 -9.13
N ALA A 11 -15.97 21.77 -9.79
CA ALA A 11 -15.75 21.59 -11.23
C ALA A 11 -16.39 22.74 -12.04
N MET A 12 -17.58 23.18 -11.64
CA MET A 12 -18.30 24.28 -12.28
C MET A 12 -17.73 25.66 -11.93
N GLU A 13 -16.99 25.82 -10.83
CA GLU A 13 -16.25 27.06 -10.53
C GLU A 13 -15.08 27.29 -11.51
N ILE A 14 -14.43 26.22 -11.95
CA ILE A 14 -13.22 26.29 -12.81
C ILE A 14 -13.50 25.95 -14.28
N VAL A 15 -14.76 25.73 -14.66
CA VAL A 15 -15.13 25.27 -16.01
C VAL A 15 -14.62 26.21 -17.10
N ASP A 16 -14.73 27.52 -16.88
CA ASP A 16 -14.29 28.55 -17.83
C ASP A 16 -12.75 28.64 -17.95
N GLU A 17 -12.02 28.18 -16.93
CA GLU A 17 -10.55 28.08 -16.95
C GLU A 17 -10.05 26.80 -17.64
N CYS A 18 -10.97 25.88 -17.98
CA CYS A 18 -10.66 24.56 -18.52
C CYS A 18 -11.19 24.40 -19.95
N PRO A 19 -10.60 25.03 -20.98
CA PRO A 19 -11.12 25.01 -22.35
C PRO A 19 -11.15 23.61 -23.00
N SER A 20 -10.42 22.64 -22.43
CA SER A 20 -10.45 21.24 -22.85
C SER A 20 -11.58 20.41 -22.21
N LEU A 21 -12.25 20.93 -21.18
CA LEU A 21 -13.34 20.25 -20.48
C LEU A 21 -14.60 20.30 -21.36
N LYS A 22 -15.11 19.12 -21.73
CA LYS A 22 -16.29 18.99 -22.60
C LYS A 22 -17.56 18.57 -21.85
N TYR A 23 -17.40 17.72 -20.84
CA TYR A 23 -18.50 17.12 -20.11
C TYR A 23 -18.14 16.91 -18.64
N VAL A 24 -19.14 17.05 -17.77
CA VAL A 24 -19.04 16.70 -16.35
C VAL A 24 -20.06 15.60 -16.05
N VAL A 25 -19.56 14.38 -15.83
CA VAL A 25 -20.43 13.24 -15.50
C VAL A 25 -20.60 13.15 -13.98
N THR A 26 -21.83 13.18 -13.47
CA THR A 26 -22.15 13.09 -12.03
C THR A 26 -22.50 11.64 -11.65
N TYR A 27 -21.80 11.06 -10.68
CA TYR A 27 -22.13 9.72 -10.17
C TYR A 27 -23.36 9.69 -9.28
N ASN A 28 -23.60 10.77 -8.53
CA ASN A 28 -24.78 10.90 -7.71
C ASN A 28 -25.90 11.58 -8.52
N PRO A 29 -27.05 10.93 -8.75
CA PRO A 29 -28.16 11.50 -9.52
C PRO A 29 -28.86 12.65 -8.77
N LEU A 30 -28.57 12.84 -7.48
CA LEU A 30 -29.13 13.91 -6.65
C LEU A 30 -28.32 15.23 -6.73
N VAL A 31 -27.29 15.30 -7.56
CA VAL A 31 -26.54 16.55 -7.77
C VAL A 31 -27.46 17.58 -8.45
N GLU A 32 -27.61 18.74 -7.82
CA GLU A 32 -28.36 19.87 -8.35
C GLU A 32 -27.49 20.63 -9.36
N LYS A 33 -27.86 20.56 -10.64
CA LYS A 33 -27.16 21.26 -11.72
C LYS A 33 -27.44 22.76 -11.65
N ARG A 34 -26.44 23.60 -11.94
CA ARG A 34 -26.62 25.05 -12.12
C ARG A 34 -27.57 25.31 -13.29
N ALA A 35 -28.35 26.39 -13.21
CA ALA A 35 -29.36 26.71 -14.24
C ALA A 35 -28.76 26.98 -15.63
N ASP A 36 -27.50 27.39 -15.69
CA ASP A 36 -26.73 27.67 -16.91
C ASP A 36 -25.86 26.49 -17.37
N ASP A 37 -25.91 25.34 -16.68
CA ASP A 37 -25.12 24.17 -17.00
C ASP A 37 -25.61 23.48 -18.28
N LYS A 38 -24.70 23.35 -19.25
CA LYS A 38 -24.95 22.70 -20.55
C LYS A 38 -24.05 21.49 -20.82
N ILE A 39 -23.13 21.19 -19.92
CA ILE A 39 -22.09 20.18 -20.15
C ILE A 39 -22.23 18.98 -19.22
N SER A 40 -23.04 19.07 -18.17
CA SER A 40 -23.17 17.99 -17.21
C SER A 40 -24.25 16.99 -17.55
N MET A 41 -23.93 15.72 -17.36
CA MET A 41 -24.85 14.59 -17.52
C MET A 41 -24.74 13.66 -16.31
N THR A 42 -25.80 12.91 -16.01
CA THR A 42 -25.74 11.88 -14.97
C THR A 42 -24.95 10.67 -15.45
N TRP A 43 -24.58 9.79 -14.53
CA TRP A 43 -23.94 8.53 -14.85
C TRP A 43 -24.82 7.65 -15.76
N GLU A 44 -26.12 7.62 -15.53
CA GLU A 44 -27.09 6.90 -16.36
C GLU A 44 -27.13 7.47 -17.79
N GLU A 45 -27.25 8.79 -17.93
CA GLU A 45 -27.21 9.45 -19.25
C GLU A 45 -25.90 9.17 -20.00
N PHE A 46 -24.78 9.10 -19.27
CA PHE A 46 -23.48 8.74 -19.84
C PHE A 46 -23.42 7.27 -20.29
N LEU A 47 -24.03 6.34 -19.55
CA LEU A 47 -24.09 4.93 -19.94
C LEU A 47 -25.00 4.72 -21.16
N ASP A 48 -26.18 5.35 -21.18
CA ASP A 48 -27.12 5.30 -22.31
C ASP A 48 -26.44 5.82 -23.59
N TRP A 49 -25.67 6.90 -23.48
CA TRP A 49 -24.88 7.43 -24.59
C TRP A 49 -23.84 6.43 -25.12
N GLY A 50 -23.36 5.52 -24.27
CA GLY A 50 -22.41 4.48 -24.62
C GLY A 50 -23.00 3.27 -25.35
N GLU A 51 -24.33 3.09 -25.37
CA GLU A 51 -24.97 1.92 -25.99
C GLU A 51 -24.74 1.86 -27.51
N ASP A 52 -24.67 3.03 -28.17
CA ASP A 52 -24.41 3.17 -29.61
C ASP A 52 -22.91 3.22 -29.95
N ALA A 53 -22.03 2.84 -29.02
CA ALA A 53 -20.59 2.91 -29.24
C ALA A 53 -20.10 1.95 -30.33
N ASP A 54 -19.22 2.46 -31.21
CA ASP A 54 -18.57 1.67 -32.25
C ASP A 54 -17.60 0.64 -31.63
N VAL A 55 -18.04 -0.62 -31.61
CA VAL A 55 -17.28 -1.77 -31.07
C VAL A 55 -16.01 -2.04 -31.88
N GLU A 56 -16.02 -1.80 -33.20
CA GLU A 56 -14.84 -2.00 -34.05
C GLU A 56 -13.77 -0.97 -33.70
N LEU A 57 -14.16 0.31 -33.55
CA LEU A 57 -13.27 1.35 -33.08
C LEU A 57 -12.72 1.07 -31.69
N LEU A 58 -13.54 0.55 -30.77
CA LEU A 58 -13.10 0.14 -29.44
C LEU A 58 -12.00 -0.93 -29.52
N ASN A 59 -12.20 -1.97 -30.32
CA ASN A 59 -11.22 -3.04 -30.49
C ASN A 59 -9.92 -2.51 -31.10
N LYS A 60 -10.00 -1.67 -32.14
CA LYS A 60 -8.83 -1.02 -32.74
C LYS A 60 -8.04 -0.18 -31.73
N ARG A 61 -8.73 0.57 -30.86
CA ARG A 61 -8.09 1.34 -29.77
C ARG A 61 -7.40 0.44 -28.76
N LYS A 62 -8.06 -0.65 -28.34
CA LYS A 62 -7.48 -1.65 -27.44
C LYS A 62 -6.21 -2.28 -28.02
N GLU A 63 -6.23 -2.63 -29.30
CA GLU A 63 -5.07 -3.20 -30.00
C GLU A 63 -3.91 -2.20 -30.17
N SER A 64 -4.22 -0.90 -30.25
CA SER A 64 -3.20 0.15 -30.36
C SER A 64 -2.52 0.53 -29.05
N ALA A 65 -3.05 0.07 -27.91
CA ALA A 65 -2.52 0.42 -26.59
C ALA A 65 -1.12 -0.18 -26.38
N LEU A 66 -0.19 0.63 -25.89
CA LEU A 66 1.20 0.25 -25.64
C LEU A 66 1.47 0.18 -24.13
N PRO A 67 2.38 -0.70 -23.68
CA PRO A 67 2.84 -0.69 -22.28
C PRO A 67 3.46 0.65 -21.85
N SER A 68 3.94 1.46 -22.78
CA SER A 68 4.49 2.79 -22.52
C SER A 68 3.44 3.90 -22.37
N ASP A 69 2.16 3.59 -22.60
CA ASP A 69 1.10 4.57 -22.48
C ASP A 69 0.85 4.93 -21.02
N LEU A 70 0.58 6.20 -20.78
CA LEU A 70 0.30 6.75 -19.46
C LEU A 70 -1.01 6.16 -18.95
N MET A 71 -0.96 5.50 -17.79
CA MET A 71 -2.13 4.91 -17.15
C MET A 71 -2.71 5.82 -16.09
N VAL A 72 -1.87 6.45 -15.25
CA VAL A 72 -2.33 7.28 -14.13
C VAL A 72 -1.34 8.38 -13.77
N LEU A 73 -1.90 9.50 -13.30
CA LEU A 73 -1.17 10.56 -12.61
C LEU A 73 -1.46 10.48 -11.11
N ILE A 74 -0.44 10.22 -10.30
CA ILE A 74 -0.54 10.28 -8.83
C ILE A 74 0.05 11.59 -8.36
N TYR A 75 -0.80 12.47 -7.82
CA TYR A 75 -0.34 13.74 -7.27
C TYR A 75 0.22 13.55 -5.86
N THR A 76 1.46 13.99 -5.66
CA THR A 76 2.13 13.98 -4.35
C THR A 76 2.43 15.40 -3.89
N SER A 77 2.40 15.63 -2.58
CA SER A 77 2.83 16.89 -1.98
C SER A 77 4.34 17.06 -2.19
N GLY A 78 4.71 17.91 -3.14
CA GLY A 78 6.10 18.32 -3.32
C GLY A 78 6.59 19.17 -2.15
N THR A 79 7.90 19.18 -1.92
CA THR A 79 8.52 19.99 -0.84
C THR A 79 8.38 21.49 -1.05
N THR A 80 8.00 21.90 -2.26
CA THR A 80 7.72 23.29 -2.64
C THR A 80 6.26 23.68 -2.42
N GLY A 81 5.43 22.81 -1.83
CA GLY A 81 3.99 23.04 -1.58
C GLY A 81 3.08 22.81 -2.78
N LEU A 82 3.60 22.94 -4.01
CA LEU A 82 2.86 22.60 -5.24
C LEU A 82 2.87 21.09 -5.50
N PRO A 83 1.70 20.45 -5.69
CA PRO A 83 1.63 19.03 -6.03
C PRO A 83 2.36 18.70 -7.34
N LYS A 84 3.01 17.53 -7.38
CA LYS A 84 3.64 16.99 -8.59
C LYS A 84 2.89 15.75 -9.03
N GLY A 85 2.44 15.72 -10.28
CA GLY A 85 1.78 14.54 -10.87
C GLY A 85 2.81 13.52 -11.33
N VAL A 86 2.98 12.42 -10.59
CA VAL A 86 3.85 11.29 -10.95
C VAL A 86 3.23 10.54 -12.14
N MET A 87 3.96 10.44 -13.24
CA MET A 87 3.50 9.74 -14.45
C MET A 87 3.83 8.25 -14.39
N LEU A 88 2.79 7.42 -14.24
CA LEU A 88 2.91 5.96 -14.23
C LEU A 88 2.24 5.34 -15.46
N CYS A 89 2.97 4.50 -16.17
CA CYS A 89 2.53 3.83 -17.39
C CYS A 89 2.08 2.39 -17.10
N HIS A 90 1.37 1.76 -18.04
CA HIS A 90 0.98 0.34 -17.92
C HIS A 90 2.17 -0.60 -17.61
N SER A 91 3.32 -0.35 -18.25
CA SER A 91 4.56 -1.09 -18.05
C SER A 91 5.07 -1.07 -16.61
N ASN A 92 4.86 0.04 -15.88
CA ASN A 92 5.23 0.13 -14.48
C ASN A 92 4.41 -0.84 -13.62
N PHE A 93 3.10 -0.90 -13.84
CA PHE A 93 2.20 -1.84 -13.16
C PHE A 93 2.46 -3.29 -13.58
N ASN A 94 2.69 -3.55 -14.87
CA ASN A 94 3.04 -4.90 -15.35
C ASN A 94 4.30 -5.44 -14.66
N ALA A 95 5.32 -4.58 -14.50
CA ALA A 95 6.54 -4.96 -13.78
C ALA A 95 6.28 -5.16 -12.29
N ALA A 96 5.46 -4.33 -11.65
CA ALA A 96 5.07 -4.49 -10.26
C ALA A 96 4.32 -5.82 -10.04
N ILE A 97 3.33 -6.15 -10.88
CA ILE A 97 2.59 -7.43 -10.81
C ILE A 97 3.55 -8.61 -10.90
N LEU A 98 4.44 -8.63 -11.89
CA LEU A 98 5.42 -9.70 -12.07
C LEU A 98 6.31 -9.88 -10.83
N ALA A 99 6.81 -8.77 -10.28
CA ALA A 99 7.69 -8.79 -9.11
C ALA A 99 6.97 -9.29 -7.84
N HIS A 100 5.70 -8.91 -7.64
CA HIS A 100 4.89 -9.38 -6.51
C HIS A 100 4.56 -10.87 -6.65
N ASN A 101 4.17 -11.35 -7.83
CA ASN A 101 3.86 -12.77 -8.05
C ASN A 101 5.09 -13.67 -7.84
N MET A 102 6.30 -13.18 -8.15
CA MET A 102 7.54 -13.89 -7.84
C MET A 102 7.85 -13.93 -6.33
N ARG A 103 7.55 -12.85 -5.61
CA ARG A 103 7.88 -12.71 -4.18
C ARG A 103 6.83 -13.30 -3.26
N ILE A 104 5.58 -13.36 -3.70
CA ILE A 104 4.40 -13.77 -2.95
C ILE A 104 3.59 -14.76 -3.80
N PRO A 105 4.16 -15.92 -4.17
CA PRO A 105 3.48 -16.88 -5.05
C PRO A 105 2.26 -17.55 -4.40
N SER A 106 2.04 -17.37 -3.09
CA SER A 106 0.89 -17.89 -2.38
C SER A 106 -0.38 -17.06 -2.57
N LEU A 107 -0.27 -15.80 -3.01
CA LEU A 107 -1.40 -14.88 -3.18
C LEU A 107 -2.32 -15.37 -4.32
N ASN A 108 -3.58 -15.68 -4.02
CA ASN A 108 -4.51 -16.24 -5.02
C ASN A 108 -5.99 -15.97 -4.68
N ASP A 109 -6.87 -16.09 -5.66
CA ASP A 109 -8.31 -15.82 -5.56
C ASP A 109 -9.13 -16.91 -4.84
N GLU A 110 -8.60 -18.13 -4.68
CA GLU A 110 -9.29 -19.20 -3.95
C GLU A 110 -9.30 -18.96 -2.44
N THR A 111 -8.21 -18.39 -1.92
CA THR A 111 -8.02 -18.19 -0.48
C THR A 111 -8.08 -16.73 -0.05
N ASP A 112 -7.92 -15.77 -0.97
CA ASP A 112 -7.77 -14.37 -0.60
C ASP A 112 -8.98 -13.47 -0.85
N LEU A 113 -9.22 -12.60 0.14
CA LEU A 113 -10.18 -11.51 0.09
C LEU A 113 -9.48 -10.24 0.60
N SER A 114 -9.35 -9.25 -0.28
CA SER A 114 -8.72 -7.97 0.03
C SER A 114 -9.75 -6.97 0.55
N LEU A 115 -9.36 -6.17 1.56
CA LEU A 115 -10.14 -5.00 2.00
C LEU A 115 -9.39 -3.71 1.66
N SER A 116 -9.97 -2.91 0.77
CA SER A 116 -9.50 -1.56 0.42
C SER A 116 -10.12 -0.53 1.36
N PHE A 117 -9.28 0.26 2.03
CA PHE A 117 -9.75 1.35 2.90
C PHE A 117 -8.84 2.59 2.84
N LEU A 118 -7.69 2.50 2.18
CA LEU A 118 -6.91 3.67 1.80
C LEU A 118 -7.48 4.23 0.50
N PRO A 119 -7.28 5.53 0.19
CA PRO A 119 -7.81 6.12 -1.02
C PRO A 119 -7.01 5.70 -2.26
N PHE A 120 -7.70 5.47 -3.39
CA PHE A 120 -7.07 5.17 -4.69
C PHE A 120 -6.25 6.33 -5.26
N SER A 121 -6.38 7.55 -4.71
CA SER A 121 -5.49 8.66 -5.02
C SER A 121 -4.05 8.45 -4.50
N HIS A 122 -3.85 7.48 -3.60
CA HIS A 122 -2.55 7.10 -3.09
C HIS A 122 -2.05 5.83 -3.79
N ILE A 123 -0.79 5.84 -4.23
CA ILE A 123 -0.22 4.74 -5.03
C ILE A 123 -0.27 3.38 -4.31
N PHE A 124 -0.23 3.38 -2.98
CA PHE A 124 -0.16 2.14 -2.21
C PHE A 124 -1.42 1.28 -2.37
N GLU A 125 -2.61 1.88 -2.23
CA GLU A 125 -3.88 1.16 -2.44
C GLU A 125 -4.08 0.84 -3.92
N LEU A 126 -3.78 1.79 -4.81
CA LEU A 126 -3.94 1.57 -6.25
C LEU A 126 -3.04 0.43 -6.73
N GLY A 127 -1.76 0.44 -6.36
CA GLY A 127 -0.79 -0.61 -6.71
C GLY A 127 -1.17 -1.96 -6.11
N TRP A 128 -1.54 -1.99 -4.83
CA TRP A 128 -2.03 -3.20 -4.16
C TRP A 128 -3.27 -3.77 -4.85
N SER A 129 -4.25 -2.92 -5.14
CA SER A 129 -5.48 -3.33 -5.81
C SER A 129 -5.24 -3.85 -7.22
N VAL A 130 -4.32 -3.24 -7.98
CA VAL A 130 -3.93 -3.76 -9.30
C VAL A 130 -3.30 -5.15 -9.19
N VAL A 131 -2.45 -5.40 -8.18
CA VAL A 131 -1.89 -6.74 -7.91
C VAL A 131 -3.00 -7.73 -7.55
N CYS A 132 -3.95 -7.35 -6.69
CA CYS A 132 -5.10 -8.19 -6.36
C CYS A 132 -5.93 -8.54 -7.60
N LEU A 133 -6.33 -7.54 -8.40
CA LEU A 133 -7.12 -7.75 -9.60
C LEU A 133 -6.40 -8.63 -10.63
N ALA A 134 -5.08 -8.45 -10.79
CA ALA A 134 -4.26 -9.26 -11.69
C ALA A 134 -4.18 -10.74 -11.27
N ASN A 135 -4.38 -11.03 -9.99
CA ASN A 135 -4.43 -12.38 -9.43
C ASN A 135 -5.87 -12.88 -9.16
N GLY A 136 -6.89 -12.21 -9.70
CA GLY A 136 -8.30 -12.60 -9.55
C GLY A 136 -8.92 -12.32 -8.17
N ILE A 137 -8.16 -11.69 -7.26
CA ILE A 137 -8.59 -11.48 -5.87
C ILE A 137 -9.70 -10.45 -5.80
N ARG A 138 -10.77 -10.82 -5.10
CA ARG A 138 -11.89 -9.93 -4.80
C ARG A 138 -11.46 -8.83 -3.83
N ILE A 139 -11.87 -7.60 -4.13
CA ILE A 139 -11.60 -6.42 -3.29
C ILE A 139 -12.93 -5.90 -2.73
N VAL A 140 -13.04 -5.85 -1.41
CA VAL A 140 -14.14 -5.17 -0.72
C VAL A 140 -13.73 -3.74 -0.46
N ILE A 141 -14.59 -2.78 -0.82
CA ILE A 141 -14.30 -1.35 -0.67
C ILE A 141 -14.98 -0.84 0.60
N ASN A 142 -14.18 -0.33 1.54
CA ASN A 142 -14.66 0.47 2.66
C ASN A 142 -14.67 1.95 2.24
N TYR A 143 -15.87 2.51 2.08
CA TYR A 143 -16.05 3.92 1.69
C TYR A 143 -15.77 4.91 2.82
N ASN A 144 -15.88 4.49 4.08
CA ASN A 144 -15.67 5.33 5.25
C ASN A 144 -14.58 4.77 6.16
N PRO A 145 -13.33 5.29 6.07
CA PRO A 145 -12.20 4.79 6.86
C PRO A 145 -12.41 4.85 8.38
N LYS A 146 -13.37 5.66 8.86
CA LYS A 146 -13.74 5.70 10.29
C LYS A 146 -14.41 4.40 10.76
N GLU A 147 -15.02 3.66 9.84
CA GLU A 147 -15.74 2.41 10.11
C GLU A 147 -14.88 1.16 9.87
N ILE A 148 -13.59 1.32 9.58
CA ILE A 148 -12.70 0.20 9.23
C ILE A 148 -12.75 -0.96 10.24
N GLN A 149 -12.81 -0.66 11.54
CA GLN A 149 -12.88 -1.70 12.58
C GLN A 149 -14.17 -2.53 12.53
N LYS A 150 -15.28 -1.91 12.10
CA LYS A 150 -16.54 -2.60 11.87
C LYS A 150 -16.44 -3.45 10.60
N THR A 151 -15.99 -2.85 9.50
CA THR A 151 -15.88 -3.55 8.21
C THR A 151 -14.94 -4.76 8.26
N VAL A 152 -13.78 -4.66 8.93
CA VAL A 152 -12.87 -5.80 9.10
C VAL A 152 -13.57 -6.98 9.81
N LYS A 153 -14.45 -6.70 10.78
CA LYS A 153 -15.21 -7.74 11.51
C LYS A 153 -16.39 -8.31 10.72
N GLU A 154 -16.88 -7.62 9.71
CA GLU A 154 -17.96 -8.11 8.84
C GLU A 154 -17.41 -8.88 7.65
N VAL A 155 -16.28 -8.42 7.10
CA VAL A 155 -15.66 -8.93 5.87
C VAL A 155 -14.68 -10.07 6.14
N HIS A 156 -14.01 -10.04 7.30
CA HIS A 156 -12.94 -10.97 7.65
C HIS A 156 -11.86 -11.09 6.56
N PRO A 157 -11.22 -9.98 6.14
CA PRO A 157 -10.27 -10.01 5.05
C PRO A 157 -9.04 -10.85 5.41
N THR A 158 -8.50 -11.56 4.41
CA THR A 158 -7.26 -12.32 4.54
C THR A 158 -6.05 -11.45 4.24
N CYS A 159 -6.24 -10.41 3.41
CA CYS A 159 -5.20 -9.47 3.04
C CYS A 159 -5.72 -8.03 2.94
N MET A 160 -4.83 -7.07 3.17
CA MET A 160 -5.07 -5.64 2.93
C MET A 160 -3.77 -4.87 3.13
N CYS A 161 -3.50 -3.89 2.27
CA CYS A 161 -2.42 -2.95 2.51
C CYS A 161 -2.83 -1.95 3.61
N SER A 162 -1.91 -1.59 4.49
CA SER A 162 -2.20 -0.73 5.64
C SER A 162 -0.99 0.11 6.07
N VAL A 163 -1.23 1.11 6.90
CA VAL A 163 -0.19 2.00 7.43
C VAL A 163 0.11 1.65 8.90
N PRO A 164 1.33 1.92 9.43
CA PRO A 164 1.69 1.59 10.80
C PRO A 164 0.68 2.04 11.86
N ARG A 165 0.12 3.25 11.70
CA ARG A 165 -0.87 3.81 12.63
C ARG A 165 -2.12 2.94 12.82
N PHE A 166 -2.52 2.18 11.81
CA PHE A 166 -3.62 1.24 11.94
C PHE A 166 -3.24 0.10 12.89
N TRP A 167 -2.08 -0.52 12.66
CA TRP A 167 -1.55 -1.62 13.47
C TRP A 167 -1.20 -1.21 14.90
N GLU A 168 -0.72 0.03 15.10
CA GLU A 168 -0.54 0.62 16.43
C GLU A 168 -1.86 0.68 17.21
N LYS A 169 -2.94 1.13 16.57
CA LYS A 169 -4.27 1.15 17.20
C LYS A 169 -4.75 -0.26 17.54
N VAL A 170 -4.56 -1.23 16.65
CA VAL A 170 -4.89 -2.64 16.91
C VAL A 170 -4.09 -3.17 18.10
N TYR A 171 -2.78 -2.91 18.13
CA TYR A 171 -1.90 -3.29 19.24
C TYR A 171 -2.37 -2.69 20.57
N THR A 172 -2.60 -1.38 20.62
CA THR A 172 -3.07 -0.69 21.83
C THR A 172 -4.42 -1.23 22.30
N ALA A 173 -5.36 -1.49 21.38
CA ALA A 173 -6.65 -2.08 21.73
C ALA A 173 -6.50 -3.47 22.36
N ILE A 174 -5.61 -4.31 21.82
CA ILE A 174 -5.32 -5.64 22.37
C ILE A 174 -4.69 -5.52 23.77
N VAL A 175 -3.65 -4.71 23.91
CA VAL A 175 -2.93 -4.52 25.19
C VAL A 175 -3.89 -4.02 26.26
N ASN A 176 -4.68 -2.98 25.97
CA ASN A 176 -5.67 -2.43 26.90
C ASN A 176 -6.71 -3.48 27.32
N ASN A 177 -7.18 -4.32 26.39
CA ASN A 177 -8.14 -5.38 26.71
C ASN A 177 -7.52 -6.44 27.64
N VAL A 178 -6.25 -6.81 27.41
CA VAL A 178 -5.53 -7.75 28.28
C VAL A 178 -5.28 -7.12 29.65
N GLU A 179 -4.86 -5.85 29.69
CA GLU A 179 -4.62 -5.11 30.94
C GLU A 179 -5.87 -4.86 31.77
N ASN A 180 -7.06 -4.99 31.20
CA ASN A 180 -8.33 -4.93 31.95
C ASN A 180 -8.88 -6.32 32.31
N ALA A 181 -8.30 -7.40 31.78
CA ALA A 181 -8.72 -8.77 32.08
C ALA A 181 -8.32 -9.22 33.50
N ALA A 182 -8.91 -10.32 33.97
CA ALA A 182 -8.58 -10.92 35.27
C ALA A 182 -7.08 -11.32 35.35
N PRO A 183 -6.44 -11.28 36.54
CA PRO A 183 -5.01 -11.58 36.68
C PRO A 183 -4.57 -12.93 36.09
N MET A 184 -5.40 -13.95 36.22
CA MET A 184 -5.15 -15.27 35.64
C MET A 184 -5.10 -15.24 34.11
N VAL A 185 -5.98 -14.46 33.47
CA VAL A 185 -6.01 -14.27 32.01
C VAL A 185 -4.76 -13.53 31.54
N ARG A 186 -4.34 -12.49 32.27
CA ARG A 186 -3.08 -11.77 31.98
C ARG A 186 -1.88 -12.69 32.05
N MET A 187 -1.81 -13.54 33.08
CA MET A 187 -0.71 -14.50 33.24
C MET A 187 -0.69 -15.53 32.10
N LEU A 188 -1.86 -16.05 31.71
CA LEU A 188 -2.00 -16.95 30.56
C LEU A 188 -1.54 -16.27 29.26
N PHE A 189 -1.98 -15.03 29.03
CA PHE A 189 -1.61 -14.25 27.85
C PHE A 189 -0.10 -14.01 27.78
N LYS A 190 0.53 -13.58 28.88
CA LYS A 190 1.99 -13.39 28.96
C LYS A 190 2.75 -14.67 28.62
N ARG A 191 2.30 -15.83 29.14
CA ARG A 191 2.90 -17.13 28.81
C ARG A 191 2.73 -17.50 27.34
N ALA A 192 1.55 -17.26 26.79
CA ALA A 192 1.26 -17.50 25.37
C ALA A 192 2.21 -16.66 24.50
N ILE A 193 2.22 -15.33 24.68
CA ILE A 193 3.09 -14.43 23.91
C ILE A 193 4.57 -14.81 24.01
N ALA A 194 5.06 -15.26 25.17
CA ALA A 194 6.44 -15.72 25.29
C ALA A 194 6.75 -16.94 24.39
N VAL A 195 5.83 -17.92 24.30
CA VAL A 195 5.95 -19.08 23.39
C VAL A 195 5.91 -18.63 21.93
N ALA A 196 4.95 -17.78 21.59
CA ALA A 196 4.77 -17.24 20.26
C ALA A 196 5.99 -16.43 19.77
N LYS A 197 6.47 -15.48 20.59
CA LYS A 197 7.69 -14.70 20.33
C LYS A 197 8.90 -15.59 20.12
N LYS A 198 9.09 -16.61 20.98
CA LYS A 198 10.21 -17.56 20.85
C LYS A 198 10.14 -18.35 19.54
N ARG A 199 8.94 -18.79 19.12
CA ARG A 199 8.75 -19.47 17.84
C ARG A 199 9.05 -18.56 16.66
N GLU A 200 8.40 -17.40 16.63
CA GLU A 200 8.44 -16.49 15.48
C GLU A 200 9.84 -15.89 15.30
N MET A 201 10.41 -15.29 16.35
CA MET A 201 11.64 -14.51 16.25
C MET A 201 12.92 -15.36 16.13
N LYS A 202 12.93 -16.57 16.70
CA LYS A 202 14.13 -17.43 16.72
C LYS A 202 14.15 -18.47 15.60
N TYR A 203 12.98 -18.87 15.10
CA TYR A 203 12.87 -19.97 14.14
C TYR A 203 12.23 -19.53 12.84
N VAL A 204 10.94 -19.19 12.85
CA VAL A 204 10.15 -18.90 11.64
C VAL A 204 10.76 -17.75 10.84
N ARG A 205 10.97 -16.59 11.47
CA ARG A 205 11.60 -15.42 10.83
C ARG A 205 12.95 -15.74 10.20
N THR A 206 13.73 -16.65 10.79
CA THR A 206 15.07 -17.02 10.32
C THR A 206 15.09 -18.26 9.41
N GLY A 207 13.92 -18.75 8.98
CA GLY A 207 13.81 -19.95 8.14
C GLY A 207 14.26 -21.26 8.82
N LYS A 208 14.49 -21.26 10.14
CA LYS A 208 14.92 -22.44 10.88
C LYS A 208 13.73 -23.30 11.24
N LYS A 209 13.93 -24.63 11.20
CA LYS A 209 12.92 -25.60 11.64
C LYS A 209 12.57 -25.38 13.11
N VAL A 210 11.28 -25.23 13.41
CA VAL A 210 10.78 -25.09 14.78
C VAL A 210 10.90 -26.43 15.53
N PRO A 211 11.43 -26.46 16.77
CA PRO A 211 11.42 -27.67 17.59
C PRO A 211 10.00 -28.17 17.84
N MET A 212 9.76 -29.48 17.69
CA MET A 212 8.41 -30.07 17.75
C MET A 212 7.64 -29.73 19.04
N LEU A 213 8.33 -29.70 20.19
CA LEU A 213 7.71 -29.32 21.46
C LEU A 213 7.21 -27.88 21.45
N LEU A 214 8.01 -26.97 20.90
CA LEU A 214 7.66 -25.55 20.79
C LEU A 214 6.50 -25.36 19.80
N GLU A 215 6.50 -26.10 18.70
CA GLU A 215 5.41 -26.06 17.72
C GLU A 215 4.10 -26.55 18.35
N LYS A 216 4.11 -27.66 19.10
CA LYS A 216 2.93 -28.14 19.82
C LYS A 216 2.43 -27.15 20.87
N GLN A 217 3.33 -26.49 21.60
CA GLN A 217 2.97 -25.43 22.54
C GLN A 217 2.31 -24.25 21.81
N TYR A 218 2.87 -23.84 20.68
CA TYR A 218 2.30 -22.78 19.86
C TYR A 218 0.89 -23.15 19.37
N GLN A 219 0.71 -24.34 18.79
CA GLN A 219 -0.59 -24.82 18.31
C GLN A 219 -1.64 -24.88 19.43
N TYR A 220 -1.24 -25.28 20.64
CA TYR A 220 -2.12 -25.26 21.81
C TYR A 220 -2.60 -23.85 22.15
N PHE A 221 -1.69 -22.88 22.22
CA PHE A 221 -2.04 -21.49 22.49
C PHE A 221 -2.75 -20.81 21.32
N ASP A 222 -2.47 -21.21 20.08
CA ASP A 222 -3.15 -20.69 18.90
C ASP A 222 -4.64 -20.99 18.98
N LYS A 223 -5.01 -22.25 19.23
CA LYS A 223 -6.41 -22.66 19.37
C LYS A 223 -7.15 -21.99 20.54
N LYS A 224 -6.44 -21.61 21.61
CA LYS A 224 -7.04 -21.15 22.87
C LYS A 224 -6.98 -19.64 23.07
N VAL A 225 -5.99 -18.98 22.50
CA VAL A 225 -5.64 -17.58 22.76
C VAL A 225 -5.53 -16.82 21.44
N TYR A 226 -4.59 -17.18 20.56
CA TYR A 226 -4.28 -16.34 19.40
C TYR A 226 -5.42 -16.31 18.38
N SER A 227 -6.04 -17.44 18.04
CA SER A 227 -7.16 -17.49 17.10
C SER A 227 -8.33 -16.63 17.58
N ARG A 228 -8.68 -16.73 18.86
CA ARG A 228 -9.73 -15.91 19.47
C ARG A 228 -9.39 -14.43 19.45
N LEU A 229 -8.12 -14.11 19.69
CA LEU A 229 -7.65 -12.73 19.63
C LEU A 229 -7.76 -12.18 18.20
N ARG A 230 -7.31 -12.95 17.21
CA ARG A 230 -7.40 -12.58 15.79
C ARG A 230 -8.87 -12.45 15.33
N SER A 231 -9.75 -13.39 15.70
CA SER A 231 -11.19 -13.29 15.43
C SER A 231 -11.82 -12.06 16.11
N ALA A 232 -11.42 -11.73 17.34
CA ALA A 232 -11.98 -10.58 18.07
C ALA A 232 -11.64 -9.23 17.40
N ILE A 233 -10.50 -9.14 16.70
CA ILE A 233 -10.11 -7.98 15.88
C ILE A 233 -10.54 -8.11 14.41
N GLY A 234 -11.18 -9.23 14.05
CA GLY A 234 -11.81 -9.49 12.75
C GLY A 234 -10.96 -10.23 11.71
N PHE A 235 -9.76 -10.71 12.05
CA PHE A 235 -8.89 -11.46 11.12
C PHE A 235 -8.92 -12.97 11.40
N GLU A 236 -9.83 -13.72 10.79
CA GLU A 236 -9.94 -15.15 11.08
C GLU A 236 -8.87 -15.99 10.39
N GLN A 237 -8.60 -15.69 9.12
CA GLN A 237 -7.66 -16.40 8.26
C GLN A 237 -6.67 -15.41 7.62
N PRO A 238 -5.84 -14.73 8.42
CA PRO A 238 -4.91 -13.75 7.88
C PRO A 238 -3.84 -14.43 7.03
N HIS A 239 -3.62 -13.91 5.83
CA HIS A 239 -2.63 -14.42 4.90
C HIS A 239 -1.51 -13.40 4.67
N LEU A 240 -1.84 -12.12 4.45
CA LEU A 240 -0.85 -11.13 4.06
C LEU A 240 -1.26 -9.69 4.38
N PHE A 241 -0.47 -8.98 5.17
CA PHE A 241 -0.73 -7.58 5.50
C PHE A 241 0.45 -6.67 5.16
N PRO A 242 0.56 -6.19 3.90
CA PRO A 242 1.58 -5.23 3.51
C PRO A 242 1.44 -3.95 4.32
N THR A 243 2.52 -3.50 4.93
CA THR A 243 2.56 -2.35 5.83
C THR A 243 3.68 -1.41 5.42
N ALA A 244 3.30 -0.20 5.00
CA ALA A 244 4.25 0.78 4.45
C ALA A 244 3.78 2.23 4.72
N GLY A 245 4.53 3.19 4.20
CA GLY A 245 4.29 4.63 4.38
C GLY A 245 4.98 5.25 5.59
N ALA A 246 5.34 4.43 6.58
CA ALA A 246 6.24 4.76 7.68
C ALA A 246 6.81 3.47 8.31
N MET A 247 7.79 3.60 9.20
CA MET A 247 8.30 2.46 9.97
C MET A 247 7.30 2.05 11.05
N LEU A 248 6.98 0.76 11.12
CA LEU A 248 6.28 0.17 12.26
C LEU A 248 7.29 -0.24 13.32
N SER A 249 7.06 0.10 14.59
CA SER A 249 7.99 -0.24 15.66
C SER A 249 8.26 -1.75 15.75
N ASP A 250 9.50 -2.13 16.04
CA ASP A 250 9.91 -3.53 16.13
C ASP A 250 9.12 -4.32 17.16
N ASN A 251 8.78 -3.69 18.29
CA ASN A 251 7.98 -4.31 19.35
C ASN A 251 6.57 -4.66 18.85
N ILE A 252 5.94 -3.79 18.05
CA ILE A 252 4.62 -4.03 17.50
C ILE A 252 4.69 -5.07 16.39
N THR A 253 5.67 -4.96 15.47
CA THR A 253 5.92 -5.95 14.41
C THR A 253 6.12 -7.35 14.99
N GLU A 254 6.99 -7.47 15.99
CA GLU A 254 7.23 -8.72 16.70
C GLU A 254 5.95 -9.27 17.32
N PHE A 255 5.21 -8.44 18.05
CA PHE A 255 3.99 -8.86 18.72
C PHE A 255 2.93 -9.35 17.73
N LEU A 256 2.63 -8.57 16.69
CA LEU A 256 1.59 -8.90 15.71
C LEU A 256 1.93 -10.18 14.95
N ARG A 257 3.18 -10.34 14.52
CA ARG A 257 3.64 -11.59 13.90
C ARG A 257 3.59 -12.78 14.86
N SER A 258 3.94 -12.57 16.12
CA SER A 258 3.89 -13.61 17.16
C SER A 258 2.47 -14.15 17.37
N ILE A 259 1.44 -13.32 17.25
CA ILE A 259 0.04 -13.75 17.35
C ILE A 259 -0.53 -14.27 16.02
N GLY A 260 0.30 -14.46 15.00
CA GLY A 260 -0.10 -15.01 13.71
C GLY A 260 -0.72 -14.00 12.75
N LEU A 261 -0.44 -12.70 12.90
CA LEU A 261 -0.74 -11.70 11.86
C LEU A 261 0.50 -11.53 10.96
N PRO A 262 0.44 -11.91 9.67
CA PRO A 262 1.56 -11.88 8.73
C PRO A 262 1.83 -10.46 8.23
N ILE A 263 2.32 -9.60 9.13
CA ILE A 263 2.75 -8.24 8.79
C ILE A 263 4.00 -8.31 7.90
N ILE A 264 3.92 -7.66 6.73
CA ILE A 264 5.05 -7.48 5.81
C ILE A 264 5.41 -6.01 5.77
N ILE A 265 6.56 -5.65 6.34
CA ILE A 265 7.10 -4.30 6.27
C ILE A 265 7.71 -4.07 4.89
N GLY A 266 7.33 -2.96 4.25
CA GLY A 266 7.81 -2.59 2.93
C GLY A 266 8.08 -1.10 2.79
N TYR A 267 8.79 -0.76 1.72
CA TYR A 267 9.19 0.59 1.36
C TYR A 267 8.95 0.84 -0.13
N GLY A 268 8.52 2.05 -0.43
CA GLY A 268 8.48 2.61 -1.76
C GLY A 268 7.74 3.94 -1.78
N LEU A 269 7.63 4.53 -2.97
CA LEU A 269 7.09 5.86 -3.19
C LEU A 269 6.09 5.82 -4.36
N SER A 270 5.39 6.94 -4.58
CA SER A 270 4.59 7.13 -5.80
C SER A 270 5.44 6.95 -7.06
N GLU A 271 6.66 7.48 -7.03
CA GLU A 271 7.65 7.40 -8.11
C GLU A 271 8.15 5.98 -8.38
N THR A 272 7.88 5.01 -7.52
CA THR A 272 8.35 3.62 -7.65
C THR A 272 7.21 2.62 -7.82
N THR A 273 6.00 3.09 -8.16
CA THR A 273 4.79 2.25 -8.25
C THR A 273 4.57 1.46 -6.96
N ALA A 274 4.57 2.18 -5.83
CA ALA A 274 4.40 1.71 -4.45
C ALA A 274 5.54 0.89 -3.85
N SER A 275 6.20 0.01 -4.60
CA SER A 275 7.12 -0.99 -4.03
C SER A 275 8.55 -0.87 -4.57
N VAL A 276 9.51 -0.74 -3.65
CA VAL A 276 10.96 -0.87 -3.88
C VAL A 276 11.47 -2.15 -3.22
N SER A 277 11.14 -2.34 -1.95
CA SER A 277 11.57 -3.48 -1.13
C SER A 277 10.51 -3.89 -0.13
N PHE A 278 10.54 -5.14 0.30
CA PHE A 278 9.78 -5.59 1.47
C PHE A 278 10.40 -6.85 2.06
N VAL A 279 10.09 -7.11 3.33
CA VAL A 279 10.66 -8.24 4.06
C VAL A 279 10.25 -9.57 3.41
N PRO A 280 11.19 -10.49 3.13
CA PRO A 280 10.85 -11.86 2.73
C PRO A 280 10.10 -12.61 3.83
N ASP A 281 9.49 -13.76 3.51
CA ASP A 281 8.86 -14.63 4.52
C ASP A 281 9.82 -15.06 5.62
N THR A 282 11.09 -15.27 5.24
CA THR A 282 12.16 -15.74 6.12
C THR A 282 13.47 -15.01 5.81
N ASN A 283 14.41 -15.07 6.74
CA ASN A 283 15.72 -14.42 6.71
C ASN A 283 15.64 -12.90 6.64
N TRP A 284 14.84 -12.29 7.52
CA TRP A 284 14.73 -10.83 7.66
C TRP A 284 14.95 -10.33 9.08
N GLU A 285 15.48 -9.12 9.22
CA GLU A 285 15.78 -8.49 10.50
C GLU A 285 14.76 -7.40 10.86
N LEU A 286 14.50 -7.26 12.17
CA LEU A 286 13.72 -6.14 12.71
C LEU A 286 14.44 -4.81 12.39
N GLY A 287 13.67 -3.74 12.23
CA GLY A 287 14.18 -2.45 11.78
C GLY A 287 14.51 -2.34 10.29
N THR A 288 14.43 -3.44 9.52
CA THR A 288 14.64 -3.41 8.06
C THR A 288 13.33 -3.25 7.28
N ILE A 289 13.43 -2.68 6.08
CA ILE A 289 12.37 -2.60 5.06
C ILE A 289 12.56 -3.67 3.98
N GLY A 290 13.30 -4.73 4.32
CA GLY A 290 13.51 -5.92 3.51
C GLY A 290 14.44 -5.73 2.32
N THR A 291 14.35 -6.65 1.36
CA THR A 291 15.24 -6.69 0.20
C THR A 291 14.52 -6.14 -1.04
N PRO A 292 15.24 -5.57 -2.02
CA PRO A 292 14.65 -5.08 -3.26
C PRO A 292 13.79 -6.15 -3.95
N ILE A 293 12.67 -5.73 -4.54
CA ILE A 293 11.81 -6.62 -5.33
C ILE A 293 12.50 -6.99 -6.66
N PRO A 294 12.13 -8.13 -7.28
CA PRO A 294 12.68 -8.52 -8.58
C PRO A 294 12.60 -7.40 -9.63
N GLY A 295 13.69 -7.19 -10.35
CA GLY A 295 13.81 -6.14 -11.38
C GLY A 295 14.16 -4.75 -10.85
N VAL A 296 14.05 -4.49 -9.55
CA VAL A 296 14.44 -3.23 -8.92
C VAL A 296 15.85 -3.32 -8.35
N LYS A 297 16.72 -2.42 -8.78
CA LYS A 297 18.08 -2.25 -8.27
C LYS A 297 18.10 -1.10 -7.28
N VAL A 298 18.81 -1.30 -6.18
CA VAL A 298 19.04 -0.28 -5.15
C VAL A 298 20.53 -0.15 -4.91
N LYS A 299 21.01 1.09 -4.77
CA LYS A 299 22.35 1.41 -4.26
C LYS A 299 22.25 2.57 -3.27
N ILE A 300 23.27 2.70 -2.41
CA ILE A 300 23.43 3.86 -1.55
C ILE A 300 24.37 4.84 -2.27
N GLY A 301 23.90 6.05 -2.50
CA GLY A 301 24.63 7.15 -3.12
C GLY A 301 25.33 8.05 -2.11
N ASP A 302 25.64 9.26 -2.55
CA ASP A 302 26.18 10.31 -1.69
C ASP A 302 25.19 10.65 -0.57
N GLU A 303 25.71 11.11 0.59
CA GLU A 303 24.91 11.44 1.78
C GLU A 303 24.02 10.30 2.29
N ASN A 304 24.37 9.06 1.95
CA ASN A 304 23.60 7.85 2.22
C ASN A 304 22.22 7.82 1.54
N GLU A 305 22.01 8.58 0.46
CA GLU A 305 20.75 8.57 -0.27
C GLU A 305 20.48 7.19 -0.89
N ILE A 306 19.25 6.71 -0.76
CA ILE A 306 18.77 5.50 -1.42
C ILE A 306 18.47 5.86 -2.88
N LEU A 307 19.21 5.26 -3.81
CA LEU A 307 19.00 5.42 -5.25
C LEU A 307 18.38 4.15 -5.83
N VAL A 308 17.34 4.32 -6.63
CA VAL A 308 16.56 3.19 -7.16
C VAL A 308 16.51 3.22 -8.68
N LYS A 309 16.68 2.07 -9.33
CA LYS A 309 16.57 1.92 -10.79
C LYS A 309 15.83 0.64 -11.13
N GLY A 310 14.81 0.73 -11.97
CA GLY A 310 14.03 -0.44 -12.37
C GLY A 310 12.81 -0.09 -13.22
N PRO A 311 12.10 -1.10 -13.72
CA PRO A 311 10.92 -0.92 -14.56
C PRO A 311 9.69 -0.37 -13.80
N THR A 312 9.71 -0.36 -12.47
CA THR A 312 8.64 0.23 -11.63
C THR A 312 8.82 1.73 -11.39
N ILE A 313 9.92 2.32 -11.87
CA ILE A 313 10.21 3.75 -11.70
C ILE A 313 9.38 4.58 -12.69
N MET A 314 8.81 5.68 -12.20
CA MET A 314 7.98 6.60 -12.97
C MET A 314 8.65 7.06 -14.26
N LYS A 315 7.83 7.50 -15.22
CA LYS A 315 8.31 8.16 -16.44
C LYS A 315 8.84 9.57 -16.17
N GLY A 316 8.34 10.21 -15.11
CA GLY A 316 8.69 11.57 -14.70
C GLY A 316 7.51 12.31 -14.08
N TYR A 317 7.65 13.62 -13.90
CA TYR A 317 6.59 14.49 -13.40
C TYR A 317 5.86 15.20 -14.55
N TYR A 318 4.53 15.16 -14.50
CA TYR A 318 3.64 15.74 -15.52
C TYR A 318 3.90 17.24 -15.68
N HIS A 319 4.22 17.66 -16.90
CA HIS A 319 4.58 19.03 -17.27
C HIS A 319 5.71 19.65 -16.42
N LYS A 320 6.64 18.84 -15.91
CA LYS A 320 7.79 19.31 -15.12
C LYS A 320 9.11 18.64 -15.56
N PRO A 321 9.64 18.96 -16.75
CA PRO A 321 10.84 18.34 -17.29
C PRO A 321 12.09 18.60 -16.44
N GLU A 322 12.25 19.82 -15.91
CA GLU A 322 13.40 20.16 -15.05
C GLU A 322 13.40 19.36 -13.74
N GLU A 323 12.25 19.26 -13.08
CA GLU A 323 12.12 18.47 -11.85
C GLU A 323 12.29 16.98 -12.12
N THR A 324 11.89 16.51 -13.30
CA THR A 324 12.11 15.13 -13.74
C THR A 324 13.61 14.86 -13.92
N ALA A 325 14.33 15.76 -14.59
CA ALA A 325 15.78 15.63 -14.81
C ALA A 325 16.61 15.75 -13.52
N LYS A 326 16.08 16.44 -12.49
CA LYS A 326 16.69 16.46 -11.15
C LYS A 326 16.45 15.16 -10.38
N ALA A 327 15.28 14.54 -10.57
CA ALA A 327 14.90 13.35 -9.84
C ALA A 327 15.46 12.05 -10.45
N ILE A 328 15.69 12.01 -11.76
CA ILE A 328 16.22 10.85 -12.47
C ILE A 328 17.51 11.27 -13.18
N ASP A 329 18.64 10.68 -12.78
CA ASP A 329 19.94 10.99 -13.37
C ASP A 329 20.09 10.44 -14.80
N LYS A 330 21.17 10.84 -15.48
CA LYS A 330 21.52 10.39 -16.84
C LYS A 330 21.72 8.88 -16.96
N ASP A 331 22.05 8.23 -15.85
CA ASP A 331 22.26 6.78 -15.77
C ASP A 331 20.95 6.04 -15.42
N GLY A 332 19.83 6.77 -15.28
CA GLY A 332 18.50 6.24 -14.99
C GLY A 332 18.25 5.87 -13.53
N TRP A 333 19.05 6.40 -12.59
CA TRP A 333 18.78 6.25 -11.15
C TRP A 333 17.83 7.34 -10.68
N PHE A 334 16.79 6.92 -9.97
CA PHE A 334 15.88 7.81 -9.27
C PHE A 334 16.42 8.13 -7.87
N HIS A 335 16.52 9.43 -7.59
CA HIS A 335 16.87 10.03 -6.32
C HIS A 335 15.65 10.10 -5.41
N THR A 336 15.60 9.23 -4.39
CA THR A 336 14.41 9.09 -3.53
C THR A 336 14.27 10.23 -2.50
N GLY A 337 15.37 10.92 -2.18
CA GLY A 337 15.45 11.83 -1.05
C GLY A 337 15.33 11.16 0.32
N ASP A 338 15.38 9.83 0.38
CA ASP A 338 15.43 9.03 1.60
C ASP A 338 16.86 8.54 1.85
N CYS A 339 17.30 8.58 3.09
CA CYS A 339 18.61 8.11 3.51
C CYS A 339 18.53 6.73 4.16
N GLY A 340 19.57 5.93 3.97
CA GLY A 340 19.58 4.58 4.49
C GLY A 340 20.87 3.83 4.28
N ALA A 341 20.83 2.55 4.63
CA ALA A 341 21.94 1.63 4.46
C ALA A 341 21.44 0.26 3.98
N ILE A 342 22.36 -0.55 3.45
CA ILE A 342 22.11 -1.96 3.13
C ILE A 342 22.97 -2.79 4.08
N ASN A 343 22.36 -3.69 4.84
CA ASN A 343 23.10 -4.58 5.74
C ASN A 343 23.81 -5.72 4.97
N GLU A 344 24.60 -6.53 5.68
CA GLU A 344 25.33 -7.67 5.10
C GLU A 344 24.44 -8.75 4.46
N HIS A 345 23.14 -8.73 4.75
CA HIS A 345 22.13 -9.63 4.20
C HIS A 345 21.35 -9.01 3.02
N GLY A 346 21.77 -7.85 2.52
CA GLY A 346 21.14 -7.17 1.39
C GLY A 346 19.82 -6.48 1.73
N GLN A 347 19.55 -6.24 3.02
CA GLN A 347 18.31 -5.65 3.51
C GLN A 347 18.48 -4.15 3.70
N LEU A 348 17.52 -3.42 3.18
CA LEU A 348 17.50 -1.98 3.22
C LEU A 348 17.00 -1.51 4.59
N ILE A 349 17.65 -0.49 5.13
CA ILE A 349 17.31 0.19 6.38
C ILE A 349 17.12 1.65 6.04
N ILE A 350 15.97 2.22 6.41
CA ILE A 350 15.70 3.65 6.26
C ILE A 350 16.02 4.36 7.57
N THR A 351 16.76 5.47 7.51
CA THR A 351 17.11 6.26 8.69
C THR A 351 16.26 7.53 8.76
N GLU A 352 16.34 8.38 7.74
CA GLU A 352 15.69 9.68 7.72
C GLU A 352 15.50 10.23 6.30
N ARG A 353 14.81 11.37 6.19
CA ARG A 353 14.69 12.12 4.95
C ARG A 353 15.89 13.05 4.80
N LEU A 354 16.47 13.11 3.61
CA LEU A 354 17.65 13.95 3.32
C LEU A 354 17.43 15.43 3.70
N LYS A 355 16.20 15.94 3.52
CA LYS A 355 15.86 17.34 3.86
C LYS A 355 15.88 17.64 5.36
N ASP A 356 15.68 16.63 6.20
CA ASP A 356 15.67 16.81 7.65
C ASP A 356 17.09 16.76 8.22
N LEU A 357 18.02 16.00 7.58
CA LEU A 357 19.47 16.06 7.85
C LEU A 357 20.02 17.48 7.68
N PHE A 358 19.66 18.17 6.61
CA PHE A 358 20.14 19.53 6.35
C PHE A 358 19.57 20.58 7.31
N LYS A 359 18.42 20.31 7.94
CA LYS A 359 17.87 21.18 8.99
C LYS A 359 18.59 20.98 10.31
N THR A 360 18.92 19.74 10.67
CA THR A 360 19.63 19.41 11.90
C THR A 360 21.09 19.85 11.84
N SER A 361 21.74 19.81 10.68
CA SER A 361 23.12 20.29 10.49
C SER A 361 23.25 21.82 10.50
N ASN A 362 22.19 22.56 10.14
CA ASN A 362 22.19 24.03 10.09
C ASN A 362 21.48 24.72 11.27
N GLY A 363 21.11 23.98 12.31
CA GLY A 363 20.80 24.52 13.65
C GLY A 363 19.70 25.58 13.74
N LYS A 364 18.46 25.12 13.95
CA LYS A 364 17.55 25.67 14.97
C LYS A 364 16.75 24.56 15.62
#